data_AF-A0A212LD54-F1
#
_entry.id   AF-A0A212LD54-F1
#
_cell.length_a   1.000
_cell.length_b   1.000
_cell.length_c   1.000
_cell.angle_alpha   90.00
_cell.angle_beta   90.00
_cell.angle_gamma   90.00
#
_symmetry.space_group_name_H-M   'P 1'
#
loop_
_entity.id
_entity.type
_entity.pdbx_description
1 polymer ?
#
loop_
_entity_poly.entity_id
_entity_poly.type
_entity_poly.pdbx_seq_one_letter_code
_entity_poly.pdbx_strand_id
1 'polypeptide(L)'
;MVAYSFAPMFAAQVEALTKSQTVRGDRQRHARVGEPVQLYAGMRTRQCRKLVADDPICDFVAPIRIYVPEPEAPYRRPLVPADQVRIEIMGRELNVAETIAFAIADGFGCVRVQCEDKIWRGSGEYGNSYASPVSCFGAWWWQDHGTGWWSGVLIRWAPAQEMANG
;
A
#
# COMPACT_ATOMS: atom_id res chain seq x y z
N MET A 1 -15.73 13.51 6.57
CA MET A 1 -15.23 12.16 6.90
C MET A 1 -15.00 11.40 5.59
N VAL A 2 -13.84 10.78 5.44
CA VAL A 2 -13.43 10.11 4.18
C VAL A 2 -13.29 8.62 4.44
N ALA A 3 -13.74 7.81 3.47
CA ALA A 3 -13.64 6.37 3.51
C ALA A 3 -12.63 5.85 2.47
N TYR A 4 -11.81 4.89 2.87
CA TYR A 4 -10.86 4.20 2.00
C TYR A 4 -11.21 2.72 1.94
N SER A 5 -11.39 2.19 0.73
CA SER A 5 -11.57 0.76 0.51
C SER A 5 -10.25 0.10 0.14
N PHE A 6 -9.97 -1.06 0.72
CA PHE A 6 -8.77 -1.85 0.48
C PHE A 6 -9.08 -3.11 -0.32
N ALA A 7 -8.08 -3.58 -1.08
CA ALA A 7 -8.13 -4.90 -1.71
C ALA A 7 -8.16 -5.99 -0.61
N PRO A 8 -8.81 -7.15 -0.86
CA PRO A 8 -8.97 -8.22 0.14
C PRO A 8 -7.65 -8.63 0.83
N MET A 9 -6.55 -8.71 0.09
CA MET A 9 -5.23 -9.10 0.63
C MET A 9 -4.69 -8.18 1.74
N PHE A 10 -5.15 -6.92 1.80
CA PHE A 10 -4.76 -5.97 2.84
C PHE A 10 -5.75 -5.93 4.02
N ALA A 11 -6.93 -6.54 3.90
CA ALA A 11 -8.01 -6.37 4.85
C ALA A 11 -7.59 -6.74 6.28
N ALA A 12 -6.94 -7.89 6.45
CA ALA A 12 -6.47 -8.36 7.76
C ALA A 12 -5.38 -7.43 8.37
N GLN A 13 -4.47 -6.91 7.54
CA GLN A 13 -3.40 -6.01 8.00
C GLN A 13 -3.96 -4.65 8.42
N VAL A 14 -4.95 -4.14 7.69
CA VAL A 14 -5.64 -2.88 8.00
C VAL A 14 -6.50 -3.03 9.25
N GLU A 15 -7.23 -4.13 9.37
CA GLU A 15 -8.03 -4.49 10.55
C GLU A 15 -7.17 -4.61 11.81
N ALA A 16 -5.97 -5.18 11.70
CA ALA A 16 -4.99 -5.24 12.78
C ALA A 16 -4.17 -3.95 12.97
N LEU A 17 -4.43 -2.89 12.19
CA LEU A 17 -3.67 -1.62 12.19
C LEU A 17 -2.15 -1.78 11.96
N THR A 18 -1.73 -2.90 11.36
CA THR A 18 -0.33 -3.15 10.96
C THR A 18 0.00 -2.53 9.61
N LYS A 19 -1.02 -2.36 8.75
CA LYS A 19 -0.98 -1.44 7.59
C LYS A 19 -1.66 -0.14 7.99
N SER A 20 -0.88 0.92 8.16
CA SER A 20 -1.34 2.23 8.63
C SER A 20 -1.27 3.35 7.57
N GLN A 21 -0.95 3.01 6.32
CA GLN A 21 -0.90 3.96 5.22
C GLN A 21 -1.54 3.42 3.92
N THR A 22 -1.89 4.35 3.02
CA THR A 22 -2.39 4.07 1.68
C THR A 22 -1.97 5.16 0.70
N VAL A 23 -1.66 4.75 -0.52
CA VAL A 23 -1.51 5.66 -1.66
C VAL A 23 -2.82 5.73 -2.44
N ARG A 24 -3.24 6.94 -2.84
CA ARG A 24 -4.45 7.17 -3.64
C ARG A 24 -4.20 8.17 -4.74
N GLY A 25 -4.77 7.93 -5.91
CA GLY A 25 -4.80 8.93 -6.98
C GLY A 25 -5.58 10.16 -6.54
N ASP A 26 -5.36 11.26 -7.24
CA ASP A 26 -6.01 12.53 -6.93
C ASP A 26 -7.54 12.41 -7.00
N ARG A 27 -8.21 13.03 -6.03
CA ARG A 27 -9.66 13.05 -5.89
C ARG A 27 -10.07 14.41 -5.36
N GLN A 28 -11.33 14.81 -5.59
CA GLN A 28 -11.89 16.05 -5.05
C GLN A 28 -11.59 16.27 -3.55
N ARG A 29 -11.52 15.19 -2.77
CA ARG A 29 -11.19 15.28 -1.34
C ARG A 29 -10.51 14.02 -0.83
N HIS A 30 -9.41 14.23 -0.10
CA HIS A 30 -8.81 13.25 0.81
C HIS A 30 -9.05 13.65 2.28
N ALA A 31 -8.70 12.74 3.20
CA ALA A 31 -8.65 13.09 4.62
C ALA A 31 -7.63 14.21 4.86
N ARG A 32 -7.86 15.02 5.88
CA ARG A 32 -6.88 15.99 6.40
C ARG A 32 -6.33 15.48 7.72
N VAL A 33 -5.12 15.91 8.08
CA VAL A 33 -4.54 15.61 9.39
C VAL A 33 -5.50 16.02 10.51
N GLY A 34 -5.71 15.14 11.48
CA GLY A 34 -6.67 15.28 12.58
C GLY A 34 -8.08 14.77 12.27
N GLU A 35 -8.40 14.44 11.02
CA GLU A 35 -9.72 13.89 10.67
C GLU A 35 -9.79 12.37 10.87
N PRO A 36 -10.91 11.82 11.36
CA PRO A 36 -11.13 10.37 11.36
C PRO A 36 -11.27 9.84 9.93
N VAL A 37 -10.69 8.66 9.69
CA VAL A 37 -10.78 7.94 8.42
C VAL A 37 -11.52 6.62 8.61
N GLN A 38 -12.43 6.30 7.69
CA GLN A 38 -13.15 5.03 7.73
C GLN A 38 -12.47 4.03 6.80
N LEU A 39 -12.17 2.85 7.32
CA LEU A 39 -11.43 1.82 6.59
C LEU A 39 -12.37 0.65 6.26
N TYR A 40 -12.49 0.32 4.98
CA TYR A 40 -13.44 -0.68 4.47
C TYR A 40 -12.75 -1.70 3.55
N ALA A 41 -13.38 -2.87 3.39
CA ALA A 41 -13.14 -3.77 2.27
C ALA A 41 -14.45 -3.98 1.49
N GLY A 42 -14.35 -4.23 0.18
CA GLY A 42 -15.52 -4.53 -0.66
C GLY A 42 -16.52 -3.37 -0.78
N MET A 43 -16.08 -2.11 -0.69
CA MET A 43 -17.00 -0.97 -0.75
C MET A 43 -17.78 -0.98 -2.07
N ARG A 44 -19.10 -0.71 -2.00
CA ARG A 44 -20.07 -0.80 -3.12
C ARG A 44 -20.43 -2.22 -3.56
N THR A 45 -20.00 -3.26 -2.85
CA THR A 45 -20.44 -4.65 -3.07
C THR A 45 -21.26 -5.16 -1.88
N ARG A 46 -21.89 -6.33 -2.04
CA ARG A 46 -22.58 -7.03 -0.93
C ARG A 46 -21.63 -7.51 0.16
N GLN A 47 -20.33 -7.59 -0.12
CA GLN A 47 -19.28 -8.00 0.83
C GLN A 47 -18.67 -6.79 1.57
N CYS A 48 -19.28 -5.61 1.45
CA CYS A 48 -18.80 -4.40 2.12
C CYS A 48 -18.77 -4.59 3.64
N ARG A 49 -17.60 -4.44 4.25
CA ARG A 49 -17.45 -4.45 5.71
C ARG A 49 -16.47 -3.38 6.18
N LYS A 50 -16.74 -2.79 7.34
CA LYS A 50 -15.79 -1.92 8.04
C LYS A 50 -14.67 -2.79 8.62
N LEU A 51 -13.43 -2.35 8.49
CA LEU A 51 -12.25 -3.11 8.91
C LEU A 51 -11.79 -2.75 10.32
N VAL A 52 -11.99 -1.50 10.73
CA VAL A 52 -11.62 -1.03 12.08
C VAL A 52 -12.85 -0.41 12.72
N ALA A 53 -13.18 -0.85 13.94
CA ALA A 53 -14.39 -0.40 14.64
C ALA A 53 -14.30 1.09 14.96
N ASP A 54 -13.23 1.50 15.64
CA ASP A 54 -12.90 2.88 15.93
C ASP A 54 -12.18 3.51 14.74
N ASP A 55 -12.70 4.63 14.22
CA ASP A 55 -12.10 5.29 13.07
C ASP A 55 -10.72 5.88 13.46
N PRO A 56 -9.60 5.39 12.88
CA PRO A 56 -8.29 5.95 13.19
C PRO A 56 -8.18 7.38 12.67
N ILE A 57 -7.24 8.13 13.24
CA ILE A 57 -7.05 9.55 12.93
C ILE A 57 -5.98 9.69 11.86
N CYS A 58 -6.28 10.40 10.78
CA CYS A 58 -5.27 10.76 9.80
C CYS A 58 -4.19 11.62 10.46
N ASP A 59 -2.94 11.16 10.42
CA ASP A 59 -1.81 11.83 11.07
C ASP A 59 -0.85 12.46 10.05
N PHE A 60 -0.92 12.04 8.79
CA PHE A 60 -0.03 12.50 7.73
C PHE A 60 -0.68 12.44 6.36
N VAL A 61 -0.48 13.51 5.57
CA VAL A 61 -0.91 13.61 4.17
C VAL A 61 0.19 14.29 3.38
N ALA A 62 0.64 13.68 2.28
CA ALA A 62 1.67 14.26 1.43
C ALA A 62 1.52 13.85 -0.04
N PRO A 63 1.88 14.72 -1.02
CA PRO A 63 2.13 14.30 -2.39
C PRO A 63 3.19 13.21 -2.45
N ILE A 64 2.91 12.20 -3.27
CA ILE A 64 3.80 11.09 -3.55
C ILE A 64 3.91 10.85 -5.05
N ARG A 65 5.11 10.51 -5.51
CA ARG A 65 5.36 9.99 -6.86
C ARG A 65 5.99 8.62 -6.76
N ILE A 66 5.58 7.73 -7.64
CA ILE A 66 6.05 6.34 -7.67
C ILE A 66 6.46 6.02 -9.10
N TYR A 67 7.69 5.56 -9.28
CA TYR A 67 8.17 5.01 -10.53
C TYR A 67 8.25 3.50 -10.43
N VAL A 68 7.65 2.83 -11.40
CA VAL A 68 7.77 1.37 -11.56
C VAL A 68 8.25 1.06 -12.97
N PRO A 69 9.35 0.31 -13.14
CA PRO A 69 9.85 -0.07 -14.46
C PRO A 69 8.96 -1.16 -15.09
N GLU A 70 9.23 -1.47 -16.35
CA GLU A 70 8.69 -2.68 -16.95
C GLU A 70 9.28 -3.93 -16.26
N PRO A 71 8.44 -4.92 -15.88
CA PRO A 71 8.95 -6.13 -15.25
C PRO A 71 9.76 -6.97 -16.24
N GLU A 72 10.81 -7.63 -15.75
CA GLU A 72 11.70 -8.45 -16.59
C GLU A 72 10.99 -9.69 -17.18
N ALA A 73 9.91 -10.15 -16.55
CA ALA A 73 9.13 -11.32 -16.97
C ALA A 73 7.61 -11.06 -16.89
N PRO A 74 7.03 -10.29 -17.83
CA PRO A 74 5.66 -9.75 -17.71
C PRO A 74 4.54 -10.81 -17.77
N TYR A 75 4.80 -12.02 -18.30
CA TYR A 75 3.73 -12.95 -18.68
C TYR A 75 3.45 -14.12 -17.71
N ARG A 76 4.28 -14.33 -16.66
CA ARG A 76 4.02 -15.43 -15.71
C ARG A 76 4.20 -15.09 -14.25
N ARG A 77 5.12 -14.20 -13.89
CA ARG A 77 5.41 -13.74 -12.53
C ARG A 77 6.16 -12.41 -12.65
N PRO A 78 5.48 -11.26 -12.83
CA PRO A 78 6.19 -10.00 -12.97
C PRO A 78 7.10 -9.83 -11.75
N LEU A 79 8.40 -9.72 -12.04
CA LEU A 79 9.42 -9.37 -11.08
C LEU A 79 9.82 -7.96 -11.42
N VAL A 80 9.59 -7.06 -10.46
CA VAL A 80 10.12 -5.72 -10.50
C VAL A 80 11.37 -5.70 -9.63
N PRO A 81 12.55 -5.40 -10.19
CA PRO A 81 13.78 -5.25 -9.41
C PRO A 81 13.59 -4.15 -8.35
N ALA A 82 13.89 -4.48 -7.08
CA ALA A 82 13.64 -3.56 -5.96
C ALA A 82 14.43 -2.25 -6.08
N ASP A 83 15.63 -2.33 -6.64
CA ASP A 83 16.54 -1.22 -6.90
C ASP A 83 16.09 -0.29 -8.03
N GLN A 84 15.07 -0.69 -8.80
CA GLN A 84 14.51 0.12 -9.88
C GLN A 84 13.18 0.79 -9.51
N VAL A 85 12.57 0.41 -8.37
CA VAL A 85 11.39 1.12 -7.84
C VAL A 85 11.86 2.40 -7.16
N ARG A 86 11.29 3.54 -7.55
CA ARG A 86 11.60 4.85 -6.95
C ARG A 86 10.36 5.45 -6.34
N ILE A 87 10.50 6.03 -5.16
CA ILE A 87 9.41 6.65 -4.42
C ILE A 87 9.87 8.03 -3.97
N GLU A 88 9.10 9.06 -4.34
CA GLU A 88 9.33 10.43 -3.90
C GLU A 88 8.17 10.86 -3.01
N ILE A 89 8.46 11.34 -1.80
CA ILE A 89 7.46 11.92 -0.89
C ILE A 89 7.85 13.37 -0.67
N MET A 90 6.92 14.31 -0.87
CA MET A 90 7.21 15.76 -0.79
C MET A 90 8.37 16.20 -1.72
N GLY A 91 8.54 15.53 -2.85
CA GLY A 91 9.64 15.79 -3.80
C GLY A 91 11.02 15.30 -3.36
N ARG A 92 11.12 14.60 -2.22
CA ARG A 92 12.35 13.93 -1.79
C ARG A 92 12.26 12.44 -2.12
N GLU A 93 13.23 11.96 -2.88
CA GLU A 93 13.38 10.53 -3.13
C GLU A 93 13.79 9.79 -1.86
N LEU A 94 13.14 8.64 -1.62
CA LEU A 94 13.46 7.73 -0.54
C LEU A 94 14.72 6.94 -0.87
N ASN A 95 15.59 6.75 0.14
CA ASN A 95 16.70 5.82 0.01
C ASN A 95 16.22 4.36 0.10
N VAL A 96 17.11 3.39 -0.14
CA VAL A 96 16.77 1.95 -0.15
C VAL A 96 16.05 1.49 1.12
N ALA A 97 16.55 1.89 2.30
CA ALA A 97 15.96 1.49 3.58
C ALA A 97 14.57 2.11 3.77
N GLU A 98 14.41 3.37 3.38
CA GLU A 98 13.13 4.08 3.42
C GLU A 98 12.10 3.48 2.44
N THR A 99 12.53 3.08 1.24
CA THR A 99 11.68 2.41 0.25
C THR A 99 11.20 1.04 0.75
N ILE A 100 12.07 0.29 1.42
CA ILE A 100 11.70 -0.98 2.08
C ILE A 100 10.68 -0.70 3.19
N ALA A 101 10.96 0.26 4.08
CA ALA A 101 10.05 0.62 5.17
C ALA A 101 8.69 1.09 4.64
N PHE A 102 8.68 1.86 3.56
CA PHE A 102 7.47 2.29 2.87
C PHE A 102 6.65 1.09 2.38
N ALA A 103 7.28 0.15 1.66
CA ALA A 103 6.57 -1.01 1.13
C ALA A 103 6.00 -1.89 2.26
N ILE A 104 6.75 -2.06 3.35
CA ILE A 104 6.29 -2.77 4.56
C ILE A 104 5.05 -2.08 5.14
N ALA A 105 5.12 -0.76 5.37
CA ALA A 105 4.03 0.02 5.93
C ALA A 105 2.80 0.05 5.01
N ASP A 106 3.01 -0.04 3.69
CA ASP A 106 1.94 -0.19 2.70
C ASP A 106 1.44 -1.64 2.55
N GLY A 107 1.83 -2.55 3.45
CA GLY A 107 1.25 -3.88 3.61
C GLY A 107 1.94 -4.99 2.82
N PHE A 108 3.17 -4.75 2.34
CA PHE A 108 3.98 -5.73 1.61
C PHE A 108 5.08 -6.36 2.49
N GLY A 109 5.03 -6.18 3.81
CA GLY A 109 6.06 -6.67 4.73
C GLY A 109 6.05 -8.18 4.97
N CYS A 110 4.91 -8.86 4.75
CA CYS A 110 4.89 -10.31 4.73
C CYS A 110 5.20 -10.80 3.31
N VAL A 111 6.32 -11.51 3.12
CA VAL A 111 6.67 -12.15 1.82
C VAL A 111 5.62 -13.20 1.38
N ARG A 112 4.65 -13.50 2.25
CA ARG A 112 3.43 -14.27 1.96
C ARG A 112 2.20 -13.38 1.88
N VAL A 113 2.25 -12.24 1.20
CA VAL A 113 1.01 -11.69 0.66
C VAL A 113 0.46 -12.77 -0.27
N GLN A 114 -0.52 -13.53 0.21
CA GLN A 114 -1.35 -14.40 -0.60
C GLN A 114 -2.12 -13.49 -1.54
N CYS A 115 -1.47 -13.14 -2.65
CA CYS A 115 -2.04 -12.33 -3.70
C CYS A 115 -2.97 -13.22 -4.52
N GLU A 116 -3.95 -13.85 -3.87
CA GLU A 116 -4.77 -14.92 -4.44
C GLU A 116 -5.47 -14.48 -5.74
N ASP A 117 -5.65 -13.18 -5.95
CA ASP A 117 -6.35 -12.63 -7.12
C ASP A 117 -5.47 -11.81 -8.09
N LYS A 118 -4.24 -11.44 -7.72
CA LYS A 118 -3.42 -10.50 -8.54
C LYS A 118 -1.98 -10.95 -8.81
N ILE A 119 -1.31 -11.61 -7.87
CA ILE A 119 -0.01 -12.25 -8.14
C ILE A 119 -0.26 -13.75 -8.14
N TRP A 120 -0.43 -14.33 -9.33
CA TRP A 120 -0.50 -15.79 -9.47
C TRP A 120 0.83 -16.40 -8.96
N ARG A 121 0.85 -16.78 -7.69
CA ARG A 121 1.88 -17.57 -7.02
C ARG A 121 1.12 -18.44 -6.03
N GLY A 122 0.87 -19.72 -6.31
CA GLY A 122 1.94 -20.68 -6.49
C GLY A 122 2.83 -20.60 -5.25
N SER A 123 2.63 -21.51 -4.30
CA SER A 123 3.54 -21.83 -3.21
C SER A 123 4.98 -21.93 -3.71
N GLY A 124 5.67 -20.79 -3.78
CA GLY A 124 7.08 -20.73 -4.12
C GLY A 124 7.85 -21.15 -2.89
N GLU A 125 8.49 -22.30 -3.01
CA GLU A 125 9.49 -22.84 -2.11
C GLU A 125 10.42 -21.73 -1.56
N TYR A 126 10.70 -21.82 -0.26
CA TYR A 126 11.74 -21.07 0.43
C TYR A 126 13.04 -21.14 -0.41
N GLY A 127 13.54 -20.03 -0.94
CA GLY A 127 14.87 -20.04 -1.56
C GLY A 127 15.18 -19.09 -2.73
N ASN A 128 14.23 -18.34 -3.30
CA ASN A 128 14.62 -17.30 -4.27
C ASN A 128 14.89 -15.95 -3.57
N SER A 129 16.12 -15.48 -3.67
CA SER A 129 16.66 -14.26 -3.04
C SER A 129 16.07 -12.94 -3.58
N TYR A 130 15.01 -13.00 -4.40
CA TYR A 130 14.49 -11.87 -5.18
C TYR A 130 13.11 -11.36 -4.72
N ALA A 131 12.44 -12.02 -3.77
CA ALA A 131 11.18 -11.54 -3.22
C ALA A 131 11.43 -10.61 -2.03
N SER A 132 11.38 -9.31 -2.27
CA SER A 132 11.43 -8.26 -1.23
C SER A 132 10.08 -7.54 -1.12
N PRO A 133 9.79 -6.83 -0.01
CA PRO A 133 8.62 -5.97 0.10
C PRO A 133 8.49 -5.00 -1.08
N VAL A 134 9.61 -4.43 -1.53
CA VAL A 134 9.65 -3.48 -2.65
C VAL A 134 9.34 -4.15 -3.99
N SER A 135 9.88 -5.34 -4.23
CA SER A 135 9.58 -6.09 -5.45
C SER A 135 8.13 -6.54 -5.52
N CYS A 136 7.54 -6.92 -4.38
CA CYS A 136 6.11 -7.25 -4.27
C CYS A 136 5.23 -6.02 -4.50
N PHE A 137 5.58 -4.89 -3.86
CA PHE A 137 4.94 -3.60 -4.08
C PHE A 137 4.98 -3.21 -5.57
N GLY A 138 6.17 -3.22 -6.18
CA GLY A 138 6.36 -2.86 -7.58
C GLY A 138 5.57 -3.75 -8.53
N ALA A 139 5.58 -5.08 -8.32
CA ALA A 139 4.82 -6.01 -9.14
C ALA A 139 3.30 -5.79 -9.04
N TRP A 140 2.78 -5.56 -7.83
CA TRP A 140 1.36 -5.25 -7.62
C TRP A 140 0.99 -3.91 -8.24
N TRP A 141 1.83 -2.90 -8.04
CA TRP A 141 1.63 -1.55 -8.57
C TRP A 141 1.62 -1.53 -10.10
N TRP A 142 2.55 -2.24 -10.74
CA TRP A 142 2.63 -2.37 -12.19
C TRP A 142 1.34 -2.95 -12.80
N GLN A 143 0.72 -3.93 -12.15
CA GLN A 143 -0.53 -4.52 -12.65
C GLN A 143 -1.70 -3.54 -12.64
N ASP A 144 -1.75 -2.65 -11.66
CA ASP A 144 -2.85 -1.68 -11.50
C ASP A 144 -2.59 -0.35 -12.23
N HIS A 145 -1.32 0.03 -12.45
CA HIS A 145 -0.94 1.35 -12.94
C HIS A 145 -0.01 1.34 -14.16
N GLY A 146 0.53 0.19 -14.57
CA GLY A 146 1.49 0.09 -15.67
C GLY A 146 2.90 0.56 -15.30
N THR A 147 3.67 0.93 -16.32
CA THR A 147 5.06 1.36 -16.18
C THR A 147 5.18 2.89 -16.15
N GLY A 148 6.28 3.38 -15.58
CA GLY A 148 6.63 4.80 -15.54
C GLY A 148 6.24 5.49 -14.24
N TRP A 149 6.19 6.82 -14.31
CA TRP A 149 5.85 7.66 -13.16
C TRP A 149 4.35 7.76 -12.98
N TRP A 150 3.93 7.61 -11.73
CA TRP A 150 2.59 7.88 -11.26
C TRP A 150 2.64 8.91 -10.13
N SER A 151 1.61 9.75 -10.01
CA SER A 151 1.50 10.79 -8.97
C SER A 151 0.18 10.68 -8.22
N GLY A 152 0.20 10.97 -6.92
CA GLY A 152 -0.99 11.00 -6.08
C GLY A 152 -0.68 11.47 -4.67
N VAL A 153 -1.45 10.93 -3.71
CA VAL A 153 -1.42 11.33 -2.31
C VAL A 153 -1.17 10.11 -1.43
N LEU A 154 -0.17 10.21 -0.56
CA LEU A 154 0.06 9.31 0.56
C LEU A 154 -0.76 9.80 1.75
N ILE A 155 -1.58 8.92 2.31
CA ILE A 155 -2.33 9.15 3.55
C ILE A 155 -1.88 8.11 4.57
N ARG A 156 -1.57 8.56 5.79
CA ARG A 156 -1.31 7.70 6.95
C ARG A 156 -2.27 8.04 8.08
N TRP A 157 -2.49 7.08 8.96
CA TRP A 157 -3.31 7.21 10.14
C TRP A 157 -2.68 6.54 11.36
N ALA A 158 -3.08 6.99 12.54
CA ALA A 158 -2.76 6.41 13.83
C ALA A 158 -4.03 5.88 14.52
N PRO A 159 -3.93 4.85 15.38
CA PRO A 159 -5.05 4.40 16.22
C PRO A 159 -5.66 5.57 16.99
N ALA A 160 -6.99 5.63 17.09
CA ALA A 160 -7.70 6.73 17.77
C ALA A 160 -7.28 6.90 19.23
N GLN A 161 -6.89 5.81 19.90
CA GLN A 161 -6.49 5.78 21.31
C GLN A 161 -5.10 6.38 21.56
N GLU A 162 -4.21 6.42 20.57
CA GLU A 162 -2.87 7.00 20.73
C GLU A 162 -2.91 8.53 20.76
N MET A 163 -3.87 9.15 20.06
CA MET A 163 -4.03 10.61 19.99
C MET A 163 -4.78 11.22 21.18
N ALA A 164 -5.42 10.39 22.03
CA ALA A 164 -6.13 10.87 23.23
C ALA A 164 -5.21 11.04 24.45
N ASN A 165 -3.97 10.53 24.38
CA ASN A 165 -3.03 10.48 25.49
C ASN A 165 -1.77 11.36 25.27
N GLY A 166 -1.73 12.18 24.22
CA GLY A 166 -0.63 13.11 23.90
C GLY A 166 -1.14 14.54 23.77
#